data_AF-A3HRJ3-F1
#
_entry.id   AF-A3HRJ3-F1
#
_cell.length_a   1.000
_cell.length_b   1.000
_cell.length_c   1.000
_cell.angle_alpha   90.00
_cell.angle_beta   90.00
_cell.angle_gamma   90.00
#
_symmetry.space_group_name_H-M   'P 1'
#
loop_
_entity.id
_entity.type
_entity.pdbx_description
1 polymer ?
#
loop_
_entity_poly.entity_id
_entity_poly.type
_entity_poly.pdbx_seq_one_letter_code
_entity_poly.pdbx_strand_id
1 'polypeptide(L)'
;MIKYLFSINPGRSGSHYLSNVLSHVKGISSNHEPSPRMNGKEMMEFLKGKNEGLVKLMPQKIKSIHENLGVNECYVETSHLFIKGFGWMIPEYIPQEEIGVIVLKREKQKVIESLYRIHTTPLSYHGRMWVMFPSMKNAINKINNLNLIKYRFLYLLNRLIRTGYNPFRKLRIEKKLFPKYEKELTEWYINETYAQGELFIKKFPKIKVYNTNVENLNKVEEFEKMFDFFNLNFRPKPSFFEVINKKTNLKR
;
A
#
# COMPACT_ATOMS: atom_id res chain seq x y z
N MET A 1 -7.45 -14.34 -19.13
CA MET A 1 -6.42 -14.88 -18.22
C MET A 1 -5.82 -13.71 -17.47
N ILE A 2 -5.50 -13.86 -16.19
CA ILE A 2 -4.87 -12.77 -15.43
C ILE A 2 -3.43 -12.58 -15.92
N LYS A 3 -3.06 -11.31 -16.17
CA LYS A 3 -1.70 -10.92 -16.57
C LYS A 3 -1.07 -9.93 -15.59
N TYR A 4 -1.90 -9.24 -14.81
CA TYR A 4 -1.46 -8.19 -13.88
C TYR A 4 -2.06 -8.44 -12.51
N LEU A 5 -1.22 -8.60 -11.51
CA LEU A 5 -1.61 -8.74 -10.12
C LEU A 5 -1.14 -7.52 -9.33
N PHE A 6 -2.06 -6.87 -8.63
CA PHE A 6 -1.76 -5.78 -7.71
C PHE A 6 -2.11 -6.19 -6.28
N SER A 7 -1.78 -5.34 -5.31
CA SER A 7 -2.14 -5.58 -3.92
C SER A 7 -2.83 -4.40 -3.27
N ILE A 8 -3.82 -4.70 -2.43
CA ILE A 8 -4.46 -3.73 -1.54
C ILE A 8 -4.03 -4.08 -0.11
N ASN A 9 -3.35 -3.13 0.53
CA ASN A 9 -2.91 -3.26 1.93
C ASN A 9 -2.54 -1.88 2.50
N PRO A 10 -2.55 -1.69 3.83
CA PRO A 10 -2.17 -0.43 4.48
C PRO A 10 -0.65 -0.21 4.57
N GLY A 11 0.16 -1.01 3.90
CA GLY A 11 1.60 -1.07 4.16
C GLY A 11 1.89 -1.81 5.47
N ARG A 12 3.15 -2.22 5.65
CA ARG A 12 3.61 -3.00 6.82
C ARG A 12 2.79 -4.28 7.09
N SER A 13 2.13 -4.79 6.05
CA SER A 13 1.24 -5.96 6.10
C SER A 13 1.84 -7.15 5.34
N GLY A 14 3.17 -7.20 5.19
CA GLY A 14 3.85 -8.31 4.51
C GLY A 14 3.92 -8.20 2.98
N SER A 15 3.60 -7.05 2.38
CA SER A 15 3.66 -6.87 0.91
C SER A 15 5.06 -7.11 0.33
N HIS A 16 6.12 -6.65 1.02
CA HIS A 16 7.51 -6.95 0.63
C HIS A 16 7.81 -8.45 0.70
N TYR A 17 7.32 -9.14 1.75
CA TYR A 17 7.50 -10.58 1.89
C TYR A 17 6.77 -11.33 0.77
N LEU A 18 5.52 -10.96 0.46
CA LEU A 18 4.75 -11.49 -0.66
C LEU A 18 5.53 -11.32 -1.98
N SER A 19 6.06 -10.12 -2.24
CA SER A 19 6.86 -9.89 -3.45
C SER A 19 8.08 -10.80 -3.51
N ASN A 20 8.80 -10.90 -2.38
CA ASN A 20 9.98 -11.72 -2.29
C ASN A 20 9.64 -13.18 -2.58
N VAL A 21 8.63 -13.76 -1.93
CA VAL A 21 8.24 -15.16 -2.19
C VAL A 21 7.83 -15.38 -3.66
N LEU A 22 7.05 -14.46 -4.24
CA LEU A 22 6.59 -14.57 -5.62
C LEU A 22 7.70 -14.46 -6.67
N SER A 23 8.83 -13.79 -6.39
CA SER A 23 9.97 -13.74 -7.32
C SER A 23 10.65 -15.11 -7.51
N HIS A 24 10.39 -16.04 -6.58
CA HIS A 24 10.85 -17.43 -6.65
C HIS A 24 9.85 -18.36 -7.37
N VAL A 25 8.81 -17.84 -8.01
CA VAL A 25 7.89 -18.63 -8.84
C VAL A 25 8.21 -18.40 -10.33
N LYS A 26 8.25 -19.48 -11.13
CA LYS A 26 8.51 -19.38 -12.58
C LYS A 26 7.31 -18.73 -13.29
N GLY A 27 7.59 -17.81 -14.22
CA GLY A 27 6.55 -17.10 -14.98
C GLY A 27 5.92 -15.93 -14.23
N ILE A 28 6.54 -15.47 -13.14
CA ILE A 28 6.08 -14.31 -12.35
C ILE A 28 7.17 -13.24 -12.33
N SER A 29 6.81 -12.03 -12.77
CA SER A 29 7.63 -10.83 -12.60
C SER A 29 7.14 -10.06 -11.36
N SER A 30 7.78 -10.32 -10.23
CA SER A 30 7.38 -9.77 -8.92
C SER A 30 8.15 -8.51 -8.54
N ASN A 31 7.42 -7.41 -8.32
CA ASN A 31 7.97 -6.08 -8.11
C ASN A 31 7.39 -5.45 -6.83
N HIS A 32 8.25 -5.05 -5.89
CA HIS A 32 7.84 -4.36 -4.67
C HIS A 32 8.04 -2.85 -4.83
N GLU A 33 6.93 -2.10 -4.94
CA GLU A 33 6.94 -0.64 -5.07
C GLU A 33 7.93 -0.13 -6.14
N PRO A 34 7.87 -0.66 -7.39
CA PRO A 34 8.78 -0.29 -8.46
C PRO A 34 8.64 1.19 -8.84
N SER A 35 9.68 1.73 -9.48
CA SER A 35 9.64 3.10 -10.02
C SER A 35 8.75 3.17 -11.28
N PRO A 36 7.93 4.21 -11.49
CA PRO A 36 7.65 5.31 -10.56
C PRO A 36 6.82 4.81 -9.38
N ARG A 37 7.19 5.23 -8.16
CA ARG A 37 6.56 4.72 -6.91
C ARG A 37 5.11 5.17 -6.74
N MET A 38 4.69 6.26 -7.38
CA MET A 38 3.34 6.84 -7.26
C MET A 38 3.00 7.29 -5.82
N ASN A 39 4.00 7.72 -5.06
CA ASN A 39 3.85 8.30 -3.73
C ASN A 39 4.04 9.83 -3.77
N GLY A 40 4.00 10.47 -2.60
CA GLY A 40 4.42 11.86 -2.47
C GLY A 40 3.40 12.89 -2.92
N LYS A 41 3.84 13.94 -3.63
CA LYS A 41 3.02 15.13 -3.92
C LYS A 41 1.79 14.75 -4.73
N GLU A 42 1.98 13.97 -5.79
CA GLU A 42 0.95 13.58 -6.75
C GLU A 42 -0.10 12.69 -6.07
N MET A 43 0.32 11.75 -5.21
CA MET A 43 -0.59 10.98 -4.37
C MET A 43 -1.37 11.89 -3.40
N MET A 44 -0.70 12.81 -2.71
CA MET A 44 -1.36 13.73 -1.77
C MET A 44 -2.36 14.65 -2.45
N GLU A 45 -2.06 15.13 -3.66
CA GLU A 45 -2.95 15.94 -4.48
C GLU A 45 -4.15 15.12 -4.95
N PHE A 46 -3.93 13.89 -5.41
CA PHE A 46 -5.00 12.96 -5.76
C PHE A 46 -5.95 12.72 -4.60
N LEU A 47 -5.44 12.46 -3.39
CA LEU A 47 -6.24 12.29 -2.18
C LEU A 47 -7.03 13.55 -1.79
N LYS A 48 -6.59 14.75 -2.21
CA LYS A 48 -7.34 16.01 -2.06
C LYS A 48 -8.31 16.25 -3.21
N GLY A 49 -8.41 15.34 -4.18
CA GLY A 49 -9.28 15.44 -5.35
C GLY A 49 -8.69 16.19 -6.53
N LYS A 50 -7.37 16.35 -6.58
CA LYS A 50 -6.62 16.93 -7.72
C LYS A 50 -5.85 15.81 -8.43
N ASN A 51 -6.38 15.32 -9.54
CA ASN A 51 -5.87 14.12 -10.21
C ASN A 51 -4.81 14.42 -11.28
N GLU A 52 -4.59 15.68 -11.66
CA GLU A 52 -3.82 16.07 -12.84
C GLU A 52 -2.36 15.58 -12.78
N GLY A 53 -1.73 15.69 -11.61
CA GLY A 53 -0.36 15.20 -11.40
C GLY A 53 -0.25 13.70 -11.54
N LEU A 54 -1.22 12.95 -11.01
CA LEU A 54 -1.23 11.50 -11.09
C LEU A 54 -1.49 11.01 -12.52
N VAL A 55 -2.44 11.63 -13.24
CA VAL A 55 -2.74 11.33 -14.66
C VAL A 55 -1.50 11.52 -15.53
N LYS A 56 -0.71 12.59 -15.29
CA LYS A 56 0.56 12.81 -16.02
C LYS A 56 1.61 11.72 -15.78
N LEU A 57 1.61 11.07 -14.60
CA LEU A 57 2.53 9.98 -14.28
C LEU A 57 2.06 8.61 -14.79
N MET A 58 0.78 8.44 -15.09
CA MET A 58 0.23 7.14 -15.51
C MET A 58 0.92 6.57 -16.76
N PRO A 59 1.20 7.32 -17.84
CA PRO A 59 1.92 6.78 -18.98
C PRO A 59 3.30 6.20 -18.62
N GLN A 60 4.03 6.84 -17.71
CA GLN A 60 5.32 6.34 -17.23
C GLN A 60 5.15 5.08 -16.37
N LYS A 61 4.09 5.03 -15.55
CA LYS A 61 3.75 3.86 -14.76
C LYS A 61 3.41 2.66 -15.63
N ILE A 62 2.56 2.84 -16.64
CA ILE A 62 2.16 1.80 -17.59
C ILE A 62 3.36 1.32 -18.41
N LYS A 63 4.20 2.25 -18.90
CA LYS A 63 5.46 1.90 -19.56
C LYS A 63 6.33 1.01 -18.68
N SER A 64 6.56 1.40 -17.41
CA SER A 64 7.33 0.60 -16.47
C SER A 64 6.73 -0.81 -16.24
N ILE A 65 5.40 -0.92 -16.13
CA ILE A 65 4.72 -2.22 -15.98
C ILE A 65 5.03 -3.12 -17.19
N HIS A 66 4.92 -2.58 -18.41
CA HIS A 66 5.22 -3.35 -19.62
C HIS A 66 6.69 -3.71 -19.77
N GLU A 67 7.62 -2.81 -19.40
CA GLU A 67 9.06 -3.10 -19.42
C GLU A 67 9.47 -4.21 -18.45
N ASN A 68 8.72 -4.38 -17.36
CA ASN A 68 8.93 -5.46 -16.39
C ASN A 68 8.13 -6.72 -16.72
N LEU A 69 7.29 -6.73 -17.74
CA LEU A 69 6.50 -7.90 -18.12
C LEU A 69 7.30 -8.76 -19.10
N GLY A 70 7.80 -9.92 -18.62
CA GLY A 70 8.44 -10.91 -19.48
C GLY A 70 7.46 -11.63 -20.41
N VAL A 71 8.00 -12.30 -21.43
CA VAL A 71 7.20 -13.11 -22.36
C VAL A 71 6.52 -14.26 -21.61
N ASN A 72 5.19 -14.34 -21.70
CA ASN A 72 4.35 -15.32 -21.00
C ASN A 72 4.43 -15.25 -19.46
N GLU A 73 4.82 -14.10 -18.91
CA GLU A 73 4.83 -13.88 -17.46
C GLU A 73 3.57 -13.16 -16.99
N CYS A 74 3.22 -13.35 -15.71
CA CYS A 74 2.30 -12.47 -15.00
C CYS A 74 3.10 -11.41 -14.25
N TYR A 75 2.77 -10.14 -14.46
CA TYR A 75 3.33 -9.04 -13.68
C TYR A 75 2.65 -8.99 -12.31
N VAL A 76 3.43 -8.83 -11.25
CA VAL A 76 2.93 -8.63 -9.88
C VAL A 76 3.54 -7.36 -9.31
N GLU A 77 2.70 -6.44 -8.82
CA GLU A 77 3.13 -5.28 -8.07
C GLU A 77 2.54 -5.26 -6.65
N THR A 78 3.41 -5.43 -5.66
CA THR A 78 3.05 -5.43 -4.24
C THR A 78 3.17 -4.05 -3.61
N SER A 79 2.45 -3.06 -4.13
CA SER A 79 2.49 -1.68 -3.63
C SER A 79 1.29 -1.33 -2.78
N HIS A 80 1.51 -0.86 -1.55
CA HIS A 80 0.43 -0.31 -0.71
C HIS A 80 -0.15 1.00 -1.29
N LEU A 81 0.53 1.63 -2.25
CA LEU A 81 0.11 2.89 -2.87
C LEU A 81 -0.97 2.68 -3.94
N PHE A 82 -1.18 1.45 -4.40
CA PHE A 82 -2.19 1.08 -5.41
C PHE A 82 -3.55 1.70 -5.07
N ILE A 83 -4.10 1.39 -3.89
CA ILE A 83 -5.42 1.86 -3.48
C ILE A 83 -5.46 3.35 -3.08
N LYS A 84 -4.30 3.98 -2.89
CA LYS A 84 -4.17 5.39 -2.48
C LYS A 84 -4.05 6.35 -3.67
N GLY A 85 -3.95 5.81 -4.88
CA GLY A 85 -3.65 6.60 -6.06
C GLY A 85 -3.88 5.78 -7.32
N PHE A 86 -2.79 5.33 -7.93
CA PHE A 86 -2.77 4.87 -9.32
C PHE A 86 -3.69 3.67 -9.61
N GLY A 87 -4.00 2.83 -8.62
CA GLY A 87 -4.89 1.68 -8.80
C GLY A 87 -6.26 2.07 -9.32
N TRP A 88 -6.77 3.25 -8.94
CA TRP A 88 -8.05 3.77 -9.43
C TRP A 88 -8.07 4.12 -10.92
N MET A 89 -6.89 4.30 -11.54
CA MET A 89 -6.71 4.64 -12.95
C MET A 89 -6.26 3.43 -13.78
N ILE A 90 -5.73 2.37 -13.17
CA ILE A 90 -5.26 1.18 -13.90
C ILE A 90 -6.30 0.60 -14.86
N PRO A 91 -7.61 0.49 -14.50
CA PRO A 91 -8.65 -0.01 -15.42
C PRO A 91 -8.88 0.82 -16.69
N GLU A 92 -8.32 2.04 -16.78
CA GLU A 92 -8.35 2.87 -17.99
C GLU A 92 -7.28 2.46 -19.01
N TYR A 93 -6.25 1.70 -18.57
CA TYR A 93 -5.10 1.29 -19.38
C TYR A 93 -5.00 -0.23 -19.56
N ILE A 94 -5.54 -1.00 -18.62
CA ILE A 94 -5.48 -2.46 -18.61
C ILE A 94 -6.91 -3.01 -18.50
N PRO A 95 -7.34 -3.94 -19.37
CA PRO A 95 -8.66 -4.57 -19.29
C PRO A 95 -8.87 -5.22 -17.91
N GLN A 96 -10.04 -5.00 -17.31
CA GLN A 96 -10.34 -5.47 -15.95
C GLN A 96 -10.23 -6.99 -15.80
N GLU A 97 -10.59 -7.73 -16.85
CA GLU A 97 -10.55 -9.19 -16.93
C GLU A 97 -9.11 -9.76 -16.92
N GLU A 98 -8.10 -8.92 -17.14
CA GLU A 98 -6.68 -9.27 -17.04
C GLU A 98 -6.06 -8.87 -15.70
N ILE A 99 -6.81 -8.17 -14.84
CA ILE A 99 -6.35 -7.67 -13.54
C ILE A 99 -6.85 -8.59 -12.43
N GLY A 100 -5.92 -9.01 -11.57
CA GLY A 100 -6.22 -9.56 -10.27
C GLY A 100 -5.70 -8.66 -9.15
N VAL A 101 -6.34 -8.73 -7.99
CA VAL A 101 -5.95 -7.97 -6.79
C VAL A 101 -5.86 -8.91 -5.60
N ILE A 102 -4.74 -8.84 -4.90
CA ILE A 102 -4.51 -9.53 -3.63
C ILE A 102 -4.80 -8.55 -2.50
N VAL A 103 -5.86 -8.79 -1.73
CA VAL A 103 -6.15 -8.04 -0.50
C VAL A 103 -5.38 -8.70 0.62
N LEU A 104 -4.28 -8.06 1.04
CA LEU A 104 -3.36 -8.61 2.02
C LEU A 104 -3.61 -8.00 3.40
N LYS A 105 -4.07 -8.85 4.33
CA LYS A 105 -4.40 -8.48 5.70
C LYS A 105 -3.29 -8.83 6.68
N ARG A 106 -3.22 -8.07 7.77
CA ARG A 106 -2.41 -8.34 8.95
C ARG A 106 -3.16 -7.83 10.18
N GLU A 107 -2.90 -8.45 11.33
CA GLU A 107 -3.42 -7.98 12.61
C GLU A 107 -3.21 -6.46 12.77
N LYS A 108 -4.30 -5.74 13.02
CA LYS A 108 -4.35 -4.28 13.00
C LYS A 108 -3.32 -3.66 13.96
N GLN A 109 -3.24 -4.17 15.19
CA GLN A 109 -2.35 -3.66 16.22
C GLN A 109 -0.87 -3.76 15.80
N LYS A 110 -0.46 -4.87 15.18
CA LYS A 110 0.90 -5.05 14.63
C LYS A 110 1.22 -4.05 13.52
N VAL A 111 0.24 -3.69 12.69
CA VAL A 111 0.40 -2.67 11.65
C VAL A 111 0.56 -1.28 12.28
N ILE A 112 -0.30 -0.92 13.25
CA ILE A 112 -0.22 0.35 13.99
C ILE A 112 1.15 0.50 14.63
N GLU A 113 1.61 -0.49 15.39
CA GLU A 113 2.90 -0.46 16.06
C GLU A 113 4.06 -0.35 15.08
N SER A 114 4.00 -1.06 13.95
CA SER A 114 5.04 -0.97 12.93
C SER A 114 5.10 0.40 12.27
N LEU A 115 3.96 0.98 11.87
CA LEU A 115 3.90 2.31 11.25
C LEU A 115 4.31 3.40 12.25
N TYR A 116 3.88 3.24 13.50
CA TYR A 116 4.24 4.12 14.58
C TYR A 116 5.75 4.10 14.83
N ARG A 117 6.38 2.93 14.91
CA ARG A 117 7.83 2.77 15.13
C ARG A 117 8.67 3.47 14.05
N ILE A 118 8.25 3.43 12.80
CA ILE A 118 8.99 4.04 11.68
C ILE A 118 8.59 5.49 11.38
N HIS A 119 7.76 6.11 12.23
CA HIS A 119 7.24 7.47 12.06
C HIS A 119 6.45 7.72 10.75
N THR A 120 5.85 6.68 10.17
CA THR A 120 5.01 6.77 8.96
C THR A 120 3.53 6.77 9.38
N THR A 121 3.07 7.89 9.94
CA THR A 121 1.70 8.05 10.46
C THR A 121 1.00 9.24 9.79
N PRO A 122 -0.35 9.33 9.83
CA PRO A 122 -1.06 10.45 9.20
C PRO A 122 -0.72 11.83 9.78
N LEU A 123 -0.14 11.89 10.98
CA LEU A 123 0.25 13.12 11.66
C LEU A 123 1.66 13.59 11.26
N SER A 124 2.51 12.71 10.72
CA SER A 124 3.87 13.08 10.33
C SER A 124 3.93 13.57 8.87
N TYR A 125 4.80 14.55 8.60
CA TYR A 125 5.01 15.04 7.22
C TYR A 125 5.45 13.91 6.29
N HIS A 126 6.43 13.12 6.71
CA HIS A 126 6.90 11.96 5.95
C HIS A 126 5.78 10.94 5.75
N GLY A 127 4.98 10.65 6.78
CA GLY A 127 3.88 9.70 6.70
C GLY A 127 2.85 10.09 5.65
N ARG A 128 2.49 11.37 5.53
CA ARG A 128 1.54 11.84 4.49
C ARG A 128 2.00 11.61 3.05
N MET A 129 3.28 11.33 2.82
CA MET A 129 3.78 10.93 1.51
C MET A 129 3.44 9.46 1.16
N TRP A 130 3.03 8.65 2.14
CA TRP A 130 2.82 7.21 2.01
C TRP A 130 1.44 6.72 2.47
N VAL A 131 0.79 7.43 3.40
CA VAL A 131 -0.49 7.05 4.00
C VAL A 131 -1.59 8.05 3.69
N MET A 132 -2.84 7.56 3.71
CA MET A 132 -4.01 8.44 3.64
C MET A 132 -4.16 9.23 4.94
N PHE A 133 -4.86 10.36 4.86
CA PHE A 133 -5.01 11.28 5.99
C PHE A 133 -6.46 11.75 6.15
N PRO A 134 -6.90 12.06 7.39
CA PRO A 134 -8.28 12.46 7.72
C PRO A 134 -8.91 13.54 6.83
N SER A 135 -8.09 14.44 6.29
CA SER A 135 -8.55 15.56 5.47
C SER A 135 -8.60 15.27 3.96
N MET A 136 -8.51 14.00 3.54
CA MET A 136 -8.72 13.61 2.14
C MET A 136 -10.17 13.85 1.70
N LYS A 137 -10.38 14.11 0.41
CA LYS A 137 -11.68 14.54 -0.14
C LYS A 137 -12.74 13.44 -0.06
N ASN A 138 -12.37 12.22 -0.45
CA ASN A 138 -13.29 11.09 -0.62
C ASN A 138 -13.13 10.04 0.49
N ALA A 139 -12.97 10.48 1.74
CA ALA A 139 -12.89 9.55 2.88
C ALA A 139 -14.23 8.82 3.08
N ILE A 140 -14.18 7.50 3.26
CA ILE A 140 -15.34 6.66 3.58
C ILE A 140 -15.64 6.79 5.07
N ASN A 141 -14.63 6.62 5.92
CA ASN A 141 -14.74 6.78 7.36
C ASN A 141 -14.59 8.25 7.73
N LYS A 142 -15.64 9.04 7.55
CA LYS A 142 -15.58 10.49 7.85
C LYS A 142 -15.29 10.74 9.33
N ILE A 143 -14.35 11.64 9.58
CA ILE A 143 -14.06 12.16 10.91
C ILE A 143 -14.90 13.43 11.13
N ASN A 144 -15.46 13.60 12.32
CA ASN A 144 -16.26 14.79 12.63
C ASN A 144 -15.44 16.10 12.54
N ASN A 145 -16.12 17.23 12.39
CA ASN A 145 -15.48 18.52 12.14
C ASN A 145 -14.50 18.93 13.26
N LEU A 146 -14.85 18.67 14.53
CA LEU A 146 -13.99 18.99 15.68
C LEU A 146 -12.67 18.22 15.63
N ASN A 147 -12.74 16.91 15.38
CA ASN A 147 -11.56 16.05 15.23
C ASN A 147 -10.76 16.39 13.98
N LEU A 148 -11.41 16.85 12.90
CA LEU A 148 -10.71 17.34 11.70
C LEU A 148 -9.94 18.63 11.97
N ILE A 149 -10.52 19.58 12.71
CA ILE A 149 -9.85 20.81 13.16
C ILE A 149 -8.66 20.45 14.06
N LYS A 150 -8.88 19.57 15.06
CA LYS A 150 -7.83 19.03 15.93
C LYS A 150 -6.70 18.40 15.13
N TYR A 151 -7.01 17.56 14.14
CA TYR A 151 -6.01 16.96 13.24
C TYR A 151 -5.19 18.02 12.51
N ARG A 152 -5.84 19.02 11.90
CA ARG A 152 -5.16 20.09 11.15
C ARG A 152 -4.22 20.90 12.04
N PHE A 153 -4.69 21.27 13.24
CA PHE A 153 -3.89 22.01 14.22
C PHE A 153 -2.67 21.19 14.67
N LEU A 154 -2.87 19.93 15.10
CA LEU A 154 -1.79 19.08 15.57
C LEU A 154 -0.80 18.72 14.46
N TYR A 155 -1.27 18.55 13.22
CA TYR A 155 -0.40 18.38 12.06
C TYR A 155 0.47 19.60 11.82
N LEU A 156 -0.11 20.81 11.85
CA LEU A 156 0.63 22.05 11.68
C LEU A 156 1.67 22.23 12.79
N LEU A 157 1.27 22.03 14.04
CA LEU A 157 2.16 22.07 15.21
C LEU A 157 3.31 21.06 15.07
N ASN A 158 3.01 19.81 14.74
CA ASN A 158 4.01 18.76 14.53
C ASN A 158 4.96 19.10 13.38
N ARG A 159 4.45 19.73 12.30
CA ARG A 159 5.26 20.21 11.18
C ARG A 159 6.21 21.33 11.65
N LEU A 160 5.70 22.37 12.30
CA LEU A 160 6.50 23.51 12.76
C LEU A 160 7.62 23.08 13.72
N ILE A 161 7.32 22.16 14.62
CA ILE A 161 8.29 21.61 15.57
C ILE A 161 9.38 20.78 14.87
N ARG A 162 9.04 20.05 13.81
CA ARG A 162 9.93 19.05 13.18
C ARG A 162 10.56 19.46 11.86
N THR A 163 10.11 20.52 11.20
CA THR A 163 10.74 21.02 9.96
C THR A 163 12.09 21.67 10.25
N GLY A 164 13.03 21.55 9.31
CA GLY A 164 14.38 22.16 9.40
C GLY A 164 14.40 23.69 9.44
N TYR A 165 13.26 24.36 9.27
CA TYR A 165 13.09 25.82 9.34
C TYR A 165 12.88 26.36 10.76
N ASN A 166 12.91 25.52 11.79
CA ASN A 166 12.81 25.96 13.18
C ASN A 166 14.20 26.41 13.70
N PRO A 167 14.42 27.69 14.02
CA PRO A 167 15.70 28.18 14.55
C PRO A 167 16.03 27.63 15.96
N PHE A 168 15.06 27.04 16.66
CA PHE A 168 15.22 26.47 18.01
C PHE A 168 15.60 24.97 18.01
N ARG A 169 16.18 24.47 16.92
CA ARG A 169 16.48 23.05 16.64
C ARG A 169 17.54 22.39 17.55
N LYS A 170 17.81 22.94 18.74
CA LYS A 170 18.69 22.30 19.74
C LYS A 170 18.03 21.08 20.41
N LEU A 171 16.70 20.98 20.37
CA LEU A 171 15.97 19.84 20.94
C LEU A 171 15.48 18.92 19.82
N ARG A 172 16.21 17.83 19.58
CA ARG A 172 15.71 16.71 18.78
C ARG A 172 14.61 16.04 19.61
N ILE A 173 13.35 16.44 19.39
CA ILE A 173 12.23 15.80 20.08
C ILE A 173 12.05 14.38 19.50
N GLU A 174 12.77 13.43 20.10
CA GLU A 174 12.71 12.01 19.75
C GLU A 174 11.33 11.41 20.06
N LYS A 175 10.72 11.86 21.16
CA LYS A 175 9.41 11.39 21.61
C LYS A 175 8.29 11.95 20.74
N LYS A 176 7.28 11.14 20.47
CA LYS A 176 6.06 11.60 19.79
C LYS A 176 5.20 12.38 20.77
N LEU A 177 4.76 13.56 20.36
CA LEU A 177 4.03 14.51 21.20
C LEU A 177 2.65 14.00 21.60
N PHE A 178 1.99 13.24 20.71
CA PHE A 178 0.59 12.83 20.88
C PHE A 178 0.43 11.33 20.61
N PRO A 179 1.05 10.44 21.42
CA PRO A 179 1.18 9.02 21.13
C PRO A 179 -0.17 8.31 20.94
N LYS A 180 -1.14 8.57 21.84
CA LYS A 180 -2.48 7.98 21.78
C LYS A 180 -3.22 8.43 20.51
N TYR A 181 -3.30 9.73 20.27
CA TYR A 181 -3.99 10.28 19.11
C TYR A 181 -3.36 9.86 17.78
N GLU A 182 -2.02 9.77 17.72
CA GLU A 182 -1.32 9.31 16.51
C GLU A 182 -1.61 7.83 16.21
N LYS A 183 -1.78 6.99 17.23
CA LYS A 183 -2.23 5.60 17.07
C LYS A 183 -3.68 5.55 16.58
N GLU A 184 -4.58 6.35 17.16
CA GLU A 184 -5.99 6.45 16.71
C GLU A 184 -6.08 6.87 15.23
N LEU A 185 -5.28 7.85 14.80
CA LEU A 185 -5.19 8.24 13.40
C LEU A 185 -4.64 7.13 12.50
N THR A 186 -3.69 6.35 13.00
CA THR A 186 -3.11 5.21 12.26
C THR A 186 -4.12 4.08 12.11
N GLU A 187 -4.92 3.81 13.15
CA GLU A 187 -6.05 2.90 13.08
C GLU A 187 -7.08 3.37 12.06
N TRP A 188 -7.47 4.65 12.11
CA TRP A 188 -8.37 5.24 11.12
C TRP A 188 -7.86 5.00 9.69
N TYR A 189 -6.56 5.23 9.45
CA TYR A 189 -5.93 5.01 8.15
C TYR A 189 -6.01 3.54 7.69
N ILE A 190 -5.82 2.58 8.59
CA ILE A 190 -5.92 1.15 8.26
C ILE A 190 -7.36 0.80 7.86
N ASN A 191 -8.34 1.24 8.66
CA ASN A 191 -9.76 1.02 8.37
C ASN A 191 -10.15 1.67 7.03
N GLU A 192 -9.69 2.90 6.79
CA GLU A 192 -9.91 3.62 5.54
C GLU A 192 -9.30 2.90 4.35
N THR A 193 -8.11 2.30 4.50
CA THR A 193 -7.48 1.55 3.41
C THR A 193 -8.31 0.35 2.96
N TYR A 194 -8.84 -0.43 3.89
CA TYR A 194 -9.69 -1.56 3.55
C TYR A 194 -11.06 -1.12 3.03
N ALA A 195 -11.65 -0.08 3.61
CA ALA A 195 -12.91 0.49 3.10
C ALA A 195 -12.77 0.99 1.65
N GLN A 196 -11.68 1.68 1.32
CA GLN A 196 -11.37 2.10 -0.04
C GLN A 196 -11.18 0.89 -0.95
N GLY A 197 -10.55 -0.18 -0.45
CA GLY A 197 -10.43 -1.44 -1.16
C GLY A 197 -11.77 -2.08 -1.49
N GLU A 198 -12.71 -2.11 -0.53
CA GLU A 198 -14.07 -2.60 -0.77
C GLU A 198 -14.81 -1.75 -1.80
N LEU A 199 -14.67 -0.42 -1.74
CA LEU A 199 -15.23 0.49 -2.74
C LEU A 199 -14.63 0.24 -4.13
N PHE A 200 -13.31 0.01 -4.21
CA PHE A 200 -12.61 -0.31 -5.45
C PHE A 200 -13.16 -1.59 -6.07
N ILE A 201 -13.31 -2.65 -5.28
CA ILE A 201 -13.83 -3.94 -5.73
C ILE A 201 -15.27 -3.80 -6.25
N LYS A 202 -16.12 -3.03 -5.54
CA LYS A 202 -17.49 -2.74 -5.99
C LYS A 202 -17.51 -1.96 -7.30
N LYS A 203 -16.58 -1.02 -7.48
CA LYS A 203 -16.48 -0.18 -8.68
C LYS A 203 -15.99 -0.96 -9.91
N PHE A 204 -15.13 -1.96 -9.70
CA PHE A 204 -14.49 -2.73 -10.77
C PHE A 204 -14.80 -4.23 -10.63
N PRO A 205 -16.07 -4.65 -10.82
CA PRO A 205 -16.54 -5.99 -10.50
C PRO A 205 -15.92 -7.10 -11.36
N LYS A 206 -15.30 -6.76 -12.49
CA LYS A 206 -14.63 -7.72 -13.38
C LYS A 206 -13.21 -8.06 -12.93
N ILE A 207 -12.63 -7.30 -12.01
CA ILE A 207 -11.32 -7.58 -11.44
C ILE A 207 -11.45 -8.76 -10.47
N LYS A 208 -10.62 -9.80 -10.64
CA LYS A 208 -10.59 -10.93 -9.71
C LYS A 208 -9.92 -10.52 -8.40
N VAL A 209 -10.48 -10.93 -7.26
CA VAL A 209 -9.97 -10.54 -5.94
C VAL A 209 -9.71 -11.76 -5.06
N TYR A 210 -8.48 -11.89 -4.58
CA TYR A 210 -8.09 -12.93 -3.63
C TYR A 210 -7.76 -12.31 -2.28
N ASN A 211 -8.39 -12.81 -1.21
CA ASN A 211 -8.17 -12.34 0.15
C ASN A 211 -7.23 -13.27 0.88
N THR A 212 -6.17 -12.73 1.50
CA THR A 212 -5.25 -13.52 2.31
C THR A 212 -4.67 -12.70 3.47
N ASN A 213 -3.84 -13.33 4.30
CA ASN A 213 -3.14 -12.70 5.40
C ASN A 213 -1.68 -13.17 5.49
N VAL A 214 -0.86 -12.43 6.24
CA VAL A 214 0.58 -12.73 6.38
C VAL A 214 0.83 -14.12 6.94
N GLU A 215 -0.03 -14.60 7.83
CA GLU A 215 0.09 -15.91 8.47
C GLU A 215 -0.11 -17.03 7.44
N ASN A 216 -1.10 -16.89 6.55
CA ASN A 216 -1.38 -17.82 5.46
C ASN A 216 -0.27 -17.82 4.40
N LEU A 217 0.38 -16.69 4.13
CA LEU A 217 1.52 -16.61 3.20
C LEU A 217 2.77 -17.40 3.66
N ASN A 218 2.72 -18.08 4.81
CA ASN A 218 3.76 -19.02 5.23
C ASN A 218 3.46 -20.48 4.83
N LYS A 219 2.33 -20.72 4.15
CA LYS A 219 1.84 -22.04 3.75
C LYS A 219 1.90 -22.17 2.24
N VAL A 220 2.45 -23.28 1.74
CA VAL A 220 2.57 -23.52 0.29
C VAL A 220 1.18 -23.62 -0.36
N GLU A 221 0.25 -24.26 0.36
CA GLU A 221 -1.12 -24.49 -0.05
C GLU A 221 -1.89 -23.19 -0.28
N GLU A 222 -1.50 -22.11 0.39
CA GLU A 222 -2.09 -20.79 0.16
C GLU A 222 -1.71 -20.24 -1.23
N PHE A 223 -0.48 -20.48 -1.68
CA PHE A 223 -0.04 -20.06 -3.01
C PHE A 223 -0.68 -20.92 -4.10
N GLU A 224 -0.81 -22.23 -3.89
CA GLU A 224 -1.54 -23.11 -4.81
C GLU A 224 -2.96 -22.60 -5.03
N LYS A 225 -3.71 -22.36 -3.95
CA LYS A 225 -5.08 -21.80 -4.01
C LYS A 225 -5.14 -20.44 -4.69
N MET A 226 -4.19 -19.56 -4.39
CA MET A 226 -4.13 -18.23 -4.99
C MET A 226 -3.88 -18.30 -6.50
N PHE A 227 -2.96 -19.15 -6.94
CA PHE A 227 -2.64 -19.30 -8.36
C PHE A 227 -3.80 -19.95 -9.12
N ASP A 228 -4.41 -21.00 -8.56
CA ASP A 228 -5.59 -21.64 -9.13
C ASP A 228 -6.74 -20.63 -9.28
N PHE A 229 -6.99 -19.81 -8.26
CA PHE A 229 -8.03 -18.77 -8.30
C PHE A 229 -7.84 -17.77 -9.46
N PHE A 230 -6.59 -17.38 -9.72
CA PHE A 230 -6.23 -16.48 -10.82
C PHE A 230 -6.04 -17.20 -12.17
N ASN A 231 -6.22 -18.51 -12.23
CA ASN A 231 -5.93 -19.36 -13.40
C ASN A 231 -4.46 -19.19 -13.86
N LEU A 232 -3.52 -19.22 -12.92
CA LEU A 232 -2.08 -19.15 -13.14
C LEU A 232 -1.43 -20.49 -12.79
N ASN A 233 -0.34 -20.83 -13.46
CA ASN A 233 0.41 -22.06 -13.15
C ASN A 233 1.36 -21.82 -11.97
N PHE A 234 1.11 -22.48 -10.84
CA PHE A 234 2.05 -22.44 -9.72
C PHE A 234 3.25 -23.35 -10.00
N ARG A 235 4.41 -22.74 -10.24
CA ARG A 235 5.68 -23.44 -10.56
C ARG A 235 6.80 -22.91 -9.66
N PRO A 236 6.83 -23.29 -8.36
CA PRO A 236 7.85 -22.82 -7.43
C PRO A 236 9.24 -23.32 -7.86
N LYS A 237 10.24 -22.43 -7.82
CA LYS A 237 11.66 -22.80 -7.95
C LYS A 237 12.13 -23.43 -6.63
N PRO A 238 13.24 -24.20 -6.58
CA PRO A 238 13.78 -24.72 -5.30
C PRO A 238 13.98 -23.63 -4.23
N SER A 239 14.45 -22.45 -4.65
CA SER A 239 14.63 -21.29 -3.77
C SER A 239 13.34 -20.71 -3.18
N PHE A 240 12.16 -21.07 -3.70
CA PHE A 240 10.87 -20.72 -3.10
C PHE A 240 10.74 -21.31 -1.69
N PHE A 241 11.09 -22.58 -1.54
CA PHE A 241 11.01 -23.30 -0.25
C PHE A 241 12.04 -22.80 0.76
N GLU A 242 13.11 -22.15 0.28
CA GLU A 242 14.09 -21.51 1.13
C GLU A 242 13.61 -20.18 1.70
N VAL A 243 12.68 -19.48 1.04
CA VAL A 243 12.23 -18.14 1.46
C VAL A 243 10.87 -18.14 2.13
N ILE A 244 10.01 -19.10 1.79
CA ILE A 244 8.71 -19.24 2.45
C ILE A 244 8.91 -19.54 3.93
N ASN A 245 8.02 -19.02 4.78
CA ASN A 245 8.06 -19.14 6.23
C ASN A 245 9.28 -18.48 6.92
N LYS A 246 10.19 -17.83 6.16
CA LYS A 246 11.25 -17.02 6.75
C LYS A 246 10.73 -15.63 7.10
N LYS A 247 10.84 -15.28 8.39
CA LYS A 247 10.56 -13.93 8.89
C LYS A 247 11.55 -12.94 8.26
N THR A 248 11.12 -12.22 7.24
CA THR A 248 11.90 -11.13 6.65
C THR A 248 11.85 -9.89 7.54
N ASN A 249 12.97 -9.58 8.19
CA ASN A 249 13.29 -8.31 8.86
C ASN A 249 12.26 -7.79 9.88
N LEU A 250 12.30 -8.36 11.08
CA LEU A 250 12.16 -7.56 12.30
C LEU A 250 13.46 -6.76 12.44
N LYS A 251 13.57 -5.57 11.83
CA LYS A 251 14.59 -4.61 12.30
C LYS A 251 14.36 -4.44 13.81
N ARG A 252 15.30 -4.95 14.61
CA ARG A 252 15.40 -4.66 16.04
C ARG A 252 15.58 -3.16 16.22
#